data_AF-A0A0F9TWE1-F1
#
_entry.id   AF-A0A0F9TWE1-F1
#
_cell.length_a   1.000
_cell.length_b   1.000
_cell.length_c   1.000
_cell.angle_alpha   90.00
_cell.angle_beta   90.00
_cell.angle_gamma   90.00
#
_symmetry.space_group_name_H-M   'P 1'
#
loop_
_entity.id
_entity.type
_entity.pdbx_description
1 polymer ?
#
loop_
_entity_poly.entity_id
_entity_poly.type
_entity_poly.pdbx_seq_one_letter_code
_entity_poly.pdbx_strand_id
1 'polypeptide(L)'
;MIINNKNGKRYIGSACHLDSRESKHRTTLARNKHDNSHLQRVWNKYGEDAFDFKVMMYCDPENLILFEQKFMDFYKPEYNLRPKAESNFGMKFSDKARKNMSLAHIGIIPSKESREKRSKSLMGHPGYWKGKQRSSETKRKISEFHLGKKLTDEHKRKLSDAKRGKRHHFYGKKLSEEHKRKISLGMKKFRSARS
;
A
#
# COMPACT_ATOMS: atom_id res chain seq x y z
N MET A 1 -17.16 21.80 -16.58
CA MET A 1 -17.92 20.60 -17.03
C MET A 1 -17.40 20.20 -18.40
N ILE A 2 -17.29 18.89 -18.65
CA ILE A 2 -17.02 18.32 -19.97
C ILE A 2 -18.27 17.53 -20.38
N ILE A 3 -18.88 17.84 -21.51
CA ILE A 3 -20.08 17.17 -22.00
C ILE A 3 -19.80 16.48 -23.34
N ASN A 4 -20.26 15.24 -23.49
CA ASN A 4 -20.22 14.53 -24.75
C ASN A 4 -21.51 14.84 -25.53
N ASN A 5 -21.39 15.57 -26.63
CA ASN A 5 -22.51 15.99 -27.45
C ASN A 5 -23.20 14.84 -28.21
N LYS A 6 -22.56 13.66 -28.31
CA LYS A 6 -23.14 12.49 -28.97
C LYS A 6 -24.11 11.70 -28.09
N ASN A 7 -24.00 11.80 -26.77
CA ASN A 7 -24.83 11.01 -25.84
C ASN A 7 -25.30 11.77 -24.59
N GLY A 8 -24.93 13.05 -24.44
CA GLY A 8 -25.32 13.90 -23.33
C GLY A 8 -24.65 13.57 -21.98
N LYS A 9 -23.74 12.59 -21.95
CA LYS A 9 -23.03 12.18 -20.74
C LYS A 9 -21.95 13.19 -20.39
N ARG A 10 -21.66 13.33 -19.09
CA ARG A 10 -20.83 14.44 -18.62
C ARG A 10 -19.84 14.08 -17.51
N TYR A 11 -18.82 14.92 -17.41
CA TYR A 11 -17.86 14.99 -16.33
C TYR A 11 -17.92 16.37 -15.67
N ILE A 12 -17.93 16.41 -14.34
CA ILE A 12 -17.93 17.62 -13.54
C ILE A 12 -16.65 17.66 -12.72
N GLY A 13 -16.04 18.83 -12.63
CA GLY A 13 -14.83 19.06 -11.86
C GLY A 13 -14.65 20.55 -11.61
N SER A 14 -13.88 20.88 -10.57
CA SER A 14 -13.51 22.23 -10.19
C SER A 14 -12.02 22.52 -10.44
N ALA A 15 -11.65 23.79 -10.53
CA ALA A 15 -10.26 24.25 -10.59
C ALA A 15 -10.15 25.75 -10.29
N CYS A 16 -9.05 26.18 -9.67
CA CYS A 16 -8.74 27.60 -9.51
C CYS A 16 -8.37 28.27 -10.84
N HIS A 17 -7.72 27.53 -11.74
CA HIS A 17 -7.26 28.03 -13.05
C HIS A 17 -7.91 27.19 -14.15
N LEU A 18 -9.00 27.71 -14.73
CA LEU A 18 -9.83 26.98 -15.69
C LEU A 18 -9.07 26.66 -16.99
N ASP A 19 -8.34 27.62 -17.55
CA ASP A 19 -7.61 27.44 -18.81
C ASP A 19 -6.53 26.36 -18.70
N SER A 20 -5.80 26.36 -17.58
CA SER A 20 -4.80 25.34 -17.27
C SER A 20 -5.44 23.96 -17.10
N ARG A 21 -6.62 23.91 -16.44
CA ARG A 21 -7.35 22.65 -16.23
C ARG A 21 -7.87 22.07 -17.53
N GLU A 22 -8.49 22.90 -18.38
CA GLU A 22 -8.96 22.50 -19.70
C GLU A 22 -7.82 22.03 -20.60
N SER A 23 -6.75 22.82 -20.70
CA SER A 23 -5.57 22.48 -21.50
C SER A 23 -4.95 21.15 -21.07
N LYS A 24 -4.88 20.90 -19.75
CA LYS A 24 -4.42 19.62 -19.20
C LYS A 24 -5.33 18.47 -19.61
N HIS A 25 -6.66 18.63 -19.50
CA HIS A 25 -7.61 17.60 -19.92
C HIS A 25 -7.45 17.27 -21.40
N ARG A 26 -7.50 18.28 -22.29
CA ARG A 26 -7.33 18.08 -23.74
C ARG A 26 -6.01 17.38 -24.07
N THR A 27 -4.90 17.89 -23.54
CA THR A 27 -3.57 17.35 -23.83
C THR A 27 -3.41 15.91 -23.34
N THR A 28 -3.89 15.60 -22.13
CA THR A 28 -3.75 14.25 -21.58
C THR A 28 -4.70 13.25 -22.25
N LEU A 29 -5.91 13.68 -22.64
CA LEU A 29 -6.84 12.87 -23.42
C LEU A 29 -6.29 12.57 -24.82
N ALA A 30 -5.79 13.58 -25.53
CA ALA A 30 -5.18 13.42 -26.86
C ALA A 30 -3.96 12.49 -26.83
N ARG A 31 -3.17 12.52 -25.74
CA ARG A 31 -1.98 11.66 -25.56
C ARG A 31 -2.28 10.29 -24.95
N ASN A 32 -3.55 9.95 -24.74
CA ASN A 32 -3.98 8.69 -24.12
C ASN A 32 -3.37 8.45 -22.72
N LYS A 33 -3.23 9.52 -21.92
CA LYS A 33 -2.59 9.55 -20.59
C LYS A 33 -3.48 10.16 -19.51
N HIS A 34 -4.79 10.25 -19.73
CA HIS A 34 -5.71 10.85 -18.78
C HIS A 34 -6.00 9.93 -17.57
N ASP A 35 -6.02 10.49 -16.36
CA ASP A 35 -6.20 9.73 -15.10
C ASP A 35 -7.55 8.98 -15.04
N ASN A 36 -8.59 9.57 -15.64
CA ASN A 36 -9.90 8.93 -15.77
C ASN A 36 -9.95 8.04 -17.02
N SER A 37 -9.74 6.74 -16.82
CA SER A 37 -9.76 5.73 -17.89
C SER A 37 -11.13 5.56 -18.56
N HIS A 38 -12.23 5.88 -17.87
CA HIS A 38 -13.56 5.86 -18.50
C HIS A 38 -13.71 7.02 -19.48
N LEU A 39 -13.36 8.24 -19.06
CA LEU A 39 -13.37 9.42 -19.92
C LEU A 39 -12.40 9.27 -21.10
N GLN A 40 -11.21 8.71 -20.88
CA GLN A 40 -10.24 8.43 -21.95
C GLN A 40 -10.81 7.48 -23.02
N ARG A 41 -11.48 6.40 -22.61
CA ARG A 41 -12.06 5.43 -23.55
C ARG A 41 -13.16 6.03 -24.41
N VAL A 42 -14.03 6.85 -23.82
CA VAL A 42 -15.09 7.52 -24.59
C VAL A 42 -14.52 8.62 -25.49
N TRP A 43 -13.47 9.32 -25.06
CA TRP A 43 -12.73 10.26 -25.92
C TRP A 43 -12.17 9.56 -27.15
N ASN A 44 -11.46 8.44 -26.96
CA ASN A 44 -10.91 7.65 -28.07
C ASN A 44 -12.01 7.09 -28.99
N LYS A 45 -13.22 6.85 -28.46
CA LYS A 45 -14.35 6.32 -29.24
C LYS A 45 -15.03 7.38 -30.10
N TYR A 46 -15.23 8.59 -29.56
CA TYR A 46 -16.04 9.62 -30.22
C TYR A 46 -15.22 10.76 -30.84
N GLY A 47 -13.93 10.85 -30.54
CA GLY A 47 -13.05 11.92 -30.99
C GLY A 47 -13.17 13.19 -30.14
N GLU A 48 -12.23 14.12 -30.32
CA GLU A 48 -12.19 15.40 -29.62
C GLU A 48 -13.41 16.28 -29.91
N ASP A 49 -13.83 16.35 -31.18
CA ASP A 49 -14.95 17.19 -31.64
C ASP A 49 -16.30 16.80 -31.03
N ALA A 50 -16.38 15.64 -30.37
CA ALA A 50 -17.59 15.20 -29.67
C ALA A 50 -17.71 15.81 -28.26
N PHE A 51 -16.71 16.54 -27.75
CA PHE A 51 -16.68 17.02 -26.37
C PHE A 51 -16.56 18.54 -26.26
N ASP A 52 -17.46 19.14 -25.48
CA ASP A 52 -17.41 20.56 -25.14
C ASP A 52 -16.99 20.77 -23.69
N PHE A 53 -16.20 21.82 -23.46
CA PHE A 53 -15.84 22.33 -22.15
C PHE A 53 -16.72 23.54 -21.83
N LYS A 54 -17.45 23.46 -20.71
CA LYS A 54 -18.39 24.50 -20.27
C LYS A 54 -18.14 24.88 -18.81
N VAL A 55 -18.01 26.18 -18.56
CA VAL A 55 -17.92 26.75 -17.19
C VAL A 55 -19.33 26.85 -16.63
N MET A 56 -19.56 26.30 -15.44
CA MET A 56 -20.89 26.29 -14.80
C MET A 56 -21.10 27.50 -13.89
N MET A 57 -20.09 27.83 -13.09
CA MET A 57 -20.09 29.00 -12.21
C MET A 57 -18.66 29.39 -11.84
N TYR A 58 -18.48 30.64 -11.42
CA TYR A 58 -17.29 31.13 -10.74
C TYR A 58 -17.57 31.18 -9.24
N CYS A 59 -16.57 30.86 -8.41
CA CYS A 59 -16.67 30.90 -6.96
C CYS A 59 -15.28 31.06 -6.34
N ASP A 60 -15.25 31.40 -5.05
CA ASP A 60 -13.99 31.47 -4.30
C ASP A 60 -13.33 30.08 -4.20
N PRO A 61 -11.98 30.01 -4.17
CA PRO A 61 -11.24 28.75 -4.10
C PRO A 61 -11.66 27.82 -2.96
N GLU A 62 -12.09 28.39 -1.84
CA GLU A 62 -12.55 27.67 -0.65
C GLU A 62 -13.84 26.87 -0.90
N ASN A 63 -14.66 27.32 -1.86
CA ASN A 63 -15.96 26.75 -2.16
C ASN A 63 -15.95 25.75 -3.33
N LEU A 64 -14.78 25.50 -3.95
CA LEU A 64 -14.67 24.65 -5.15
C LEU A 64 -15.23 23.24 -4.93
N ILE A 65 -14.83 22.57 -3.84
CA ILE A 65 -15.27 21.20 -3.52
C ILE A 65 -16.77 21.19 -3.19
N LEU A 66 -17.26 22.21 -2.48
CA LEU A 66 -18.67 22.34 -2.12
C LEU A 66 -19.56 22.42 -3.37
N PHE A 67 -19.20 23.28 -4.32
CA PHE A 67 -19.98 23.44 -5.54
C PHE A 67 -19.79 22.27 -6.51
N GLU A 68 -18.60 21.68 -6.59
CA GLU A 68 -18.38 20.45 -7.35
C GLU A 68 -19.32 19.34 -6.87
N GLN A 69 -19.41 19.13 -5.55
CA GLN A 69 -20.31 18.14 -4.97
C GLN A 69 -21.78 18.46 -5.27
N LYS A 70 -22.22 19.72 -5.07
CA LYS A 70 -23.59 20.14 -5.39
C LYS A 70 -23.98 19.86 -6.84
N PHE A 71 -23.10 20.16 -7.79
CA PHE A 71 -23.35 19.87 -9.20
C PHE A 71 -23.30 18.38 -9.51
N MET A 72 -22.40 17.62 -8.88
CA MET A 72 -22.38 16.17 -9.02
C MET A 72 -23.67 15.52 -8.51
N ASP A 73 -24.19 15.98 -7.36
CA ASP A 73 -25.43 15.49 -6.77
C ASP A 73 -26.65 15.82 -7.63
N PHE A 74 -26.67 17.03 -8.20
CA PHE A 74 -27.75 17.50 -9.08
C PHE A 74 -27.76 16.78 -10.43
N TYR A 75 -26.62 16.73 -11.13
CA TYR A 75 -26.54 16.23 -12.49
C TYR A 75 -26.26 14.72 -12.59
N LYS A 76 -25.76 14.09 -11.53
CA LYS A 76 -25.36 12.67 -11.49
C LYS A 76 -24.48 12.26 -12.69
N PRO A 77 -23.31 12.91 -12.88
CA PRO A 77 -22.46 12.74 -14.06
C PRO A 77 -21.92 11.31 -14.19
N GLU A 78 -21.99 10.74 -15.40
CA GLU A 78 -21.63 9.35 -15.70
C GLU A 78 -20.12 9.12 -15.81
N TYR A 79 -19.36 10.18 -16.09
CA TYR A 79 -17.92 10.10 -16.21
C TYR A 79 -17.20 10.35 -14.89
N ASN A 80 -17.86 10.89 -13.86
CA ASN A 80 -17.28 10.99 -12.54
C ASN A 80 -17.25 9.59 -11.90
N LEU A 81 -16.04 9.08 -11.66
CA LEU A 81 -15.85 7.74 -11.11
C LEU A 81 -16.28 7.63 -9.63
N ARG A 82 -16.50 8.76 -8.97
CA ARG A 82 -16.79 8.83 -7.54
C ARG A 82 -18.07 9.61 -7.29
N PRO A 83 -18.82 9.24 -6.24
CA PRO A 83 -19.95 10.03 -5.77
C PRO A 83 -19.51 11.27 -4.98
N LYS A 84 -18.30 11.26 -4.39
CA LYS A 84 -17.74 12.41 -3.66
C LYS A 84 -16.62 13.09 -4.46
N ALA A 85 -16.62 14.41 -4.49
CA ALA A 85 -15.61 15.27 -5.13
C ALA A 85 -14.23 15.27 -4.42
N GLU A 86 -14.14 14.66 -3.24
CA GLU A 86 -12.92 14.63 -2.42
C GLU A 86 -11.84 13.65 -2.91
N SER A 87 -10.65 13.78 -2.31
CA SER A 87 -9.49 12.93 -2.58
C SER A 87 -9.67 11.48 -2.10
N ASN A 88 -8.81 10.57 -2.57
CA ASN A 88 -8.75 9.19 -2.07
C ASN A 88 -8.20 9.10 -0.63
N PHE A 89 -7.71 10.20 -0.08
CA PHE A 89 -7.03 10.20 1.20
C PHE A 89 -8.00 9.81 2.31
N GLY A 90 -7.74 8.68 2.97
CA GLY A 90 -8.59 8.14 4.03
C GLY A 90 -9.74 7.23 3.58
N MET A 91 -9.94 7.00 2.28
CA MET A 91 -10.96 6.05 1.81
C MET A 91 -10.59 4.62 2.23
N LYS A 92 -11.43 3.99 3.06
CA LYS A 92 -11.29 2.58 3.43
C LYS A 92 -11.94 1.71 2.36
N PHE A 93 -11.19 0.77 1.80
CA PHE A 93 -11.77 -0.28 0.97
C PHE A 93 -12.80 -1.10 1.75
N SER A 94 -13.86 -1.55 1.07
CA SER A 94 -14.81 -2.51 1.64
C SER A 94 -14.09 -3.78 2.10
N ASP A 95 -14.64 -4.47 3.10
CA ASP A 95 -14.02 -5.68 3.63
C ASP A 95 -13.84 -6.75 2.55
N LYS A 96 -14.81 -6.87 1.63
CA LYS A 96 -14.73 -7.75 0.46
C LYS A 96 -13.56 -7.39 -0.45
N ALA A 97 -13.39 -6.10 -0.79
CA ALA A 97 -12.27 -5.65 -1.62
C ALA A 97 -10.92 -5.89 -0.94
N ARG A 98 -10.83 -5.58 0.36
CA ARG A 98 -9.61 -5.82 1.17
C ARG A 98 -9.24 -7.31 1.22
N LYS A 99 -10.24 -8.19 1.40
CA LYS A 99 -10.06 -9.63 1.38
C LYS A 99 -9.58 -10.13 0.02
N ASN A 100 -10.22 -9.69 -1.07
CA ASN A 100 -9.82 -10.08 -2.43
C ASN A 100 -8.39 -9.64 -2.76
N MET A 101 -8.01 -8.40 -2.40
CA MET A 101 -6.64 -7.94 -2.56
C MET A 101 -5.65 -8.78 -1.76
N SER A 102 -5.98 -9.12 -0.50
CA SER A 102 -5.15 -10.01 0.31
C SER A 102 -4.97 -11.38 -0.34
N LEU A 103 -6.08 -12.02 -0.73
CA LEU A 103 -6.07 -13.33 -1.39
C LEU A 103 -5.24 -13.34 -2.67
N ALA A 104 -5.33 -12.28 -3.48
CA ALA A 104 -4.55 -12.15 -4.71
C ALA A 104 -3.03 -12.09 -4.45
N HIS A 105 -2.58 -11.63 -3.27
CA HIS A 105 -1.16 -11.53 -2.94
C HIS A 105 -0.62 -12.76 -2.18
N ILE A 106 -1.50 -13.62 -1.64
CA ILE A 106 -1.08 -14.84 -0.96
C ILE A 106 -0.45 -15.79 -1.98
N GLY A 107 0.77 -16.26 -1.67
CA GLY A 107 1.49 -17.23 -2.51
C GLY A 107 2.25 -16.62 -3.70
N ILE A 108 2.15 -15.31 -3.94
CA ILE A 108 2.99 -14.64 -4.94
C ILE A 108 4.44 -14.60 -4.45
N ILE A 109 5.30 -15.39 -5.09
CA ILE A 109 6.75 -15.38 -4.87
C ILE A 109 7.38 -14.47 -5.93
N PRO A 110 8.04 -13.36 -5.54
CA PRO A 110 8.71 -12.48 -6.51
C PRO A 110 9.76 -13.24 -7.33
N SER A 111 9.84 -12.94 -8.63
CA SER A 111 10.82 -13.57 -9.54
C SER A 111 12.26 -13.30 -9.07
N LYS A 112 13.19 -14.18 -9.46
CA LYS A 112 14.62 -14.02 -9.16
C LYS A 112 15.11 -12.65 -9.64
N GLU A 113 14.75 -12.25 -10.86
CA GLU A 113 15.09 -10.94 -11.45
C GLU A 113 14.54 -9.77 -10.59
N SER A 114 13.29 -9.86 -10.14
CA SER A 114 12.68 -8.83 -9.30
C SER A 114 13.38 -8.69 -7.94
N ARG A 115 13.82 -9.82 -7.36
CA ARG A 115 14.61 -9.85 -6.12
C ARG A 115 15.99 -9.23 -6.33
N GLU A 116 16.63 -9.51 -7.46
CA GLU A 116 17.94 -8.95 -7.81
C GLU A 116 17.87 -7.44 -8.03
N LYS A 117 16.88 -6.92 -8.78
CA LYS A 117 16.67 -5.48 -8.98
C LYS A 117 16.47 -4.76 -7.64
N ARG A 118 15.65 -5.30 -6.76
CA ARG A 118 15.45 -4.77 -5.39
C ARG A 118 16.75 -4.78 -4.60
N SER A 119 17.51 -5.87 -4.66
CA SER A 119 18.78 -6.00 -3.95
C SER A 119 19.81 -4.97 -4.43
N LYS A 120 19.93 -4.79 -5.75
CA LYS A 120 20.84 -3.79 -6.36
C LYS A 120 20.46 -2.38 -5.93
N SER A 121 19.16 -2.04 -5.97
CA SER A 121 18.69 -0.71 -5.55
C SER A 121 18.92 -0.40 -4.07
N LEU A 122 18.99 -1.41 -3.20
CA LEU A 122 19.25 -1.24 -1.76
C LEU A 122 20.74 -1.30 -1.42
N MET A 123 21.59 -1.77 -2.34
CA MET A 123 23.02 -1.85 -2.12
C MET A 123 23.61 -0.43 -2.10
N GLY A 124 24.37 -0.09 -1.06
CA GLY A 124 24.96 1.24 -0.89
C GLY A 124 24.05 2.29 -0.23
N HIS A 125 22.76 2.00 -0.03
CA HIS A 125 21.84 2.88 0.69
C HIS A 125 21.55 2.30 2.08
N PRO A 126 22.42 2.55 3.08
CA PRO A 126 22.16 2.09 4.42
C PRO A 126 20.85 2.69 4.92
N GLY A 127 19.92 1.84 5.34
CA GLY A 127 18.69 2.32 5.96
C GLY A 127 19.02 3.23 7.15
N TYR A 128 18.19 4.24 7.41
CA TYR A 128 18.38 5.27 8.44
C TYR A 128 18.85 4.74 9.81
N TRP A 129 18.43 3.53 10.18
CA TRP A 129 18.75 2.88 11.46
C TRP A 129 20.08 2.12 11.49
N LYS A 130 20.82 2.02 10.38
CA LYS A 130 22.10 1.31 10.34
C LYS A 130 23.09 2.01 11.27
N GLY A 131 23.58 1.28 12.28
CA GLY A 131 24.50 1.81 13.30
C GLY A 131 23.84 2.63 14.42
N LYS A 132 22.54 2.94 14.34
CA LYS A 132 21.83 3.71 15.38
C LYS A 132 21.20 2.78 16.41
N GLN A 133 21.28 3.16 17.69
CA GLN A 133 20.57 2.49 18.77
C GLN A 133 19.13 3.02 18.88
N ARG A 134 18.16 2.12 19.06
CA ARG A 134 16.77 2.50 19.37
C ARG A 134 16.65 2.98 20.81
N SER A 135 15.73 3.91 21.07
CA SER A 135 15.40 4.36 22.43
C SER A 135 14.89 3.21 23.30
N SER A 136 15.08 3.33 24.62
CA SER A 136 14.57 2.37 25.61
C SER A 136 13.05 2.17 25.49
N GLU A 137 12.30 3.26 25.31
CA GLU A 137 10.86 3.24 25.11
C GLU A 137 10.47 2.44 23.84
N THR A 138 11.17 2.67 22.72
CA THR A 138 10.93 1.93 21.48
C THR A 138 11.23 0.44 21.65
N LYS A 139 12.32 0.10 22.36
CA LYS A 139 12.66 -1.29 22.69
C LYS A 139 11.55 -1.92 23.54
N ARG A 140 10.99 -1.18 24.51
CA ARG A 140 9.87 -1.66 25.35
C ARG A 140 8.62 -1.95 24.53
N LYS A 141 8.18 -1.01 23.69
CA LYS A 141 7.01 -1.17 22.80
C LYS A 141 7.15 -2.38 21.87
N ILE A 142 8.34 -2.60 21.31
CA ILE A 142 8.63 -3.79 20.49
C ILE A 142 8.52 -5.06 21.34
N SER A 143 9.07 -5.07 22.56
CA SER A 143 8.99 -6.21 23.48
C SER A 143 7.54 -6.54 23.85
N GLU A 144 6.77 -5.55 24.28
CA GLU A 144 5.34 -5.68 24.63
C GLU A 144 4.53 -6.27 23.45
N PHE A 145 4.76 -5.79 22.23
CA PHE A 145 4.05 -6.27 21.04
C PHE A 145 4.32 -7.76 20.72
N HIS A 146 5.50 -8.26 21.04
CA HIS A 146 5.88 -9.66 20.79
C HIS A 146 5.57 -10.58 21.97
N LEU A 147 5.33 -10.02 23.15
CA LEU A 147 5.02 -10.80 24.35
C LEU A 147 3.76 -11.63 24.12
N GLY A 148 3.82 -12.92 24.43
CA GLY A 148 2.70 -13.86 24.31
C GLY A 148 2.42 -14.39 22.90
N LYS A 149 3.02 -13.83 21.83
CA LYS A 149 2.84 -14.33 20.47
C LYS A 149 3.58 -15.65 20.27
N LYS A 150 2.84 -16.74 20.07
CA LYS A 150 3.38 -18.06 19.78
C LYS A 150 3.56 -18.24 18.28
N LEU A 151 4.71 -18.78 17.88
CA LEU A 151 4.92 -19.23 16.50
C LEU A 151 3.98 -20.40 16.18
N THR A 152 3.53 -20.48 14.92
CA THR A 152 2.77 -21.64 14.44
C THR A 152 3.65 -22.89 14.46
N ASP A 153 3.04 -24.07 14.57
CA ASP A 153 3.80 -25.32 14.66
C ASP A 153 4.57 -25.62 13.37
N GLU A 154 4.03 -25.25 12.21
CA GLU A 154 4.75 -25.32 10.94
C GLU A 154 6.03 -24.45 10.95
N HIS A 155 5.93 -23.24 11.50
CA HIS A 155 7.08 -22.33 11.60
C HIS A 155 8.12 -22.87 12.59
N LYS A 156 7.69 -23.41 13.74
CA LYS A 156 8.59 -24.08 14.70
C LYS A 156 9.34 -25.25 14.07
N ARG A 157 8.64 -26.06 13.25
CA ARG A 157 9.24 -27.19 12.53
C ARG A 157 10.33 -26.72 11.57
N LYS A 158 10.06 -25.71 10.73
CA LYS A 158 11.06 -25.14 9.80
C LYS A 158 12.31 -24.62 10.53
N LEU A 159 12.13 -23.94 11.67
CA LEU A 159 13.25 -23.50 12.51
C LEU A 159 14.07 -24.65 13.09
N SER A 160 13.39 -25.71 13.54
CA SER A 160 14.05 -26.92 14.07
C SER A 160 14.89 -27.61 13.00
N ASP A 161 14.33 -27.81 11.80
CA ASP A 161 15.01 -28.45 10.68
C ASP A 161 16.23 -27.65 10.21
N ALA A 162 16.14 -26.31 10.16
CA ALA A 162 17.25 -25.44 9.79
C ALA A 162 18.43 -25.50 10.79
N LYS A 163 18.14 -25.81 12.06
CA LYS A 163 19.14 -25.89 13.14
C LYS A 163 19.67 -27.30 13.39
N ARG A 164 19.20 -28.29 12.64
CA ARG A 164 19.59 -29.70 12.79
C ARG A 164 20.63 -30.10 11.73
N GLY A 165 21.37 -31.18 12.02
CA GLY A 165 22.31 -31.78 11.08
C GLY A 165 23.65 -31.08 11.00
N LYS A 166 24.42 -31.40 9.95
CA LYS A 166 25.84 -31.00 9.75
C LYS A 166 26.08 -29.49 9.76
N ARG A 167 25.04 -28.68 9.55
CA ARG A 167 25.11 -27.20 9.58
C ARG A 167 25.16 -26.63 11.00
N HIS A 168 24.83 -27.43 12.01
CA HIS A 168 24.87 -26.99 13.41
C HIS A 168 26.31 -27.06 13.96
N HIS A 169 26.78 -26.01 14.63
CA HIS A 169 28.16 -25.89 15.12
C HIS A 169 28.59 -27.00 16.13
N PHE A 170 27.61 -27.63 16.79
CA PHE A 170 27.83 -28.76 17.69
C PHE A 170 27.51 -30.14 17.07
N TYR A 171 27.27 -30.23 15.77
CA TYR A 171 27.02 -31.52 15.12
C TYR A 171 28.25 -32.44 15.28
N GLY A 172 28.03 -33.64 15.82
CA GLY A 172 29.09 -34.63 16.10
C GLY A 172 29.95 -34.34 17.34
N LYS A 173 29.79 -33.19 18.01
CA LYS A 173 30.54 -32.85 19.23
C LYS A 173 29.76 -33.33 20.46
N LYS A 174 30.41 -34.09 21.36
CA LYS A 174 29.85 -34.45 22.67
C LYS A 174 30.21 -33.37 23.69
N LEU A 175 29.21 -32.82 24.37
CA LEU A 175 29.43 -31.93 25.51
C LEU A 175 30.05 -32.72 26.67
N SER A 176 30.99 -32.11 27.40
CA SER A 176 31.54 -32.71 28.62
C SER A 176 30.45 -32.81 29.71
N GLU A 177 30.60 -33.76 30.62
CA GLU A 177 29.65 -33.95 31.73
C GLU A 177 29.56 -32.72 32.62
N GLU A 178 30.68 -32.02 32.84
CA GLU A 178 30.70 -30.75 33.57
C GLU A 178 29.85 -29.67 32.87
N HIS A 179 29.95 -29.59 31.54
CA HIS A 179 29.17 -28.63 30.76
C HIS A 179 27.67 -28.97 30.78
N LYS A 180 27.31 -30.25 30.71
CA LYS A 180 25.91 -30.70 30.87
C LYS A 180 25.36 -30.36 32.26
N ARG A 181 26.16 -30.56 33.32
CA ARG A 181 25.79 -30.19 34.69
C ARG A 181 25.54 -28.70 34.83
N LYS A 182 26.41 -27.85 34.27
CA LYS A 182 26.26 -26.38 34.25
C LYS A 182 24.96 -25.95 33.56
N ILE A 183 24.63 -26.54 32.40
CA ILE A 183 23.36 -26.27 31.70
C ILE A 183 22.16 -26.68 32.57
N SER A 184 22.20 -27.86 33.19
CA SER A 184 21.11 -28.36 34.04
C SER A 184 20.84 -27.46 35.25
N LEU A 185 21.91 -27.04 35.94
CA LEU A 185 21.83 -26.09 37.07
C LEU A 185 21.25 -24.74 36.63
N GLY A 186 21.70 -24.21 35.48
CA GLY A 186 21.18 -22.96 34.93
C GLY A 186 19.68 -23.04 34.59
N MET A 187 19.23 -24.15 33.99
CA MET A 187 17.81 -24.35 33.68
C MET A 187 16.94 -24.47 34.93
N LYS A 188 17.42 -25.13 35.98
CA LYS A 188 16.70 -25.21 37.27
C LYS A 188 16.52 -23.81 37.88
N LYS A 189 17.59 -23.02 37.93
CA LYS A 189 17.57 -21.65 38.46
C LYS A 189 16.65 -20.71 37.66
N PHE A 190 16.62 -20.85 36.34
CA PHE A 190 15.73 -20.06 35.48
C PHE A 190 14.25 -20.40 35.68
N ARG A 191 13.93 -21.69 35.89
CA ARG A 191 12.56 -22.14 36.14
C ARG A 191 12.06 -21.67 37.50
N SER A 192 12.89 -21.76 38.54
CA SER A 192 12.53 -21.31 39.90
C SER A 192 12.38 -19.78 40.03
N ALA A 193 12.98 -19.00 39.13
CA ALA A 193 12.84 -17.53 39.13
C ALA A 193 11.61 -17.04 38.33
N ARG A 194 10.87 -17.96 37.69
CA ARG A 194 9.68 -17.68 36.88
C ARG A 194 8.39 -18.21 37.49
N SER A 195 8.48 -19.13 38.45
CA SER A 195 7.43 -19.56 39.38
C SER A 195 7.34 -18.59 40.54
#